data_AF-A0A4S2LLA3-F1
#
_entry.id   AF-A0A4S2LLA3-F1
#
_cell.length_a   1.000
_cell.length_b   1.000
_cell.length_c   1.000
_cell.angle_alpha   90.00
_cell.angle_beta   90.00
_cell.angle_gamma   90.00
#
_symmetry.space_group_name_H-M   'P 1'
#
loop_
_entity.id
_entity.type
_entity.pdbx_description
1 polymer ?
#
loop_
_entity_poly.entity_id
_entity_poly.type
_entity_poly.pdbx_seq_one_letter_code
_entity_poly.pdbx_strand_id
1 'polypeptide(L)'
;AHSPPIRMAPDPFIKYFKALKKDLSSLVERYDAFFKHEEEFPTLFGKTELFGPRSGRPLSAVLSNLEQALKVHENFQTVNEKYFLKPLEKVCAIVPSISSLFSEREDLVKDLDKLKKKQQKMETMERTGENLAKLSKVIRTFCITIPCVCH
;
A
#
# COMPACT_ATOMS: atom_id res chain seq x y z
N ALA A 1 -8.75 1.40 -31.15
CA ALA A 1 -8.58 0.31 -30.19
C ALA A 1 -9.09 0.79 -28.83
N HIS A 2 -10.22 0.27 -28.35
CA HIS A 2 -10.69 0.55 -27.00
C HIS A 2 -10.06 -0.48 -26.06
N SER A 3 -9.11 -0.03 -25.23
CA SER A 3 -8.58 -0.87 -24.16
C SER A 3 -9.70 -1.22 -23.19
N PRO A 4 -9.84 -2.49 -22.78
CA PRO A 4 -10.90 -2.90 -21.87
C PRO A 4 -10.74 -2.19 -20.51
N PRO A 5 -11.84 -1.92 -19.79
CA PRO A 5 -11.76 -1.37 -18.45
C PRO A 5 -11.09 -2.43 -17.57
N ILE A 6 -9.95 -2.06 -16.98
CA ILE A 6 -9.26 -2.88 -15.98
C ILE A 6 -10.17 -2.87 -14.74
N ARG A 7 -11.15 -3.77 -14.71
CA ARG A 7 -11.95 -4.01 -13.50
C ARG A 7 -11.03 -4.63 -12.46
N MET A 8 -10.38 -3.80 -11.65
CA MET A 8 -9.67 -4.29 -10.47
C MET A 8 -10.70 -4.48 -9.36
N ALA A 9 -11.11 -5.74 -9.19
CA ALA A 9 -11.79 -6.20 -7.98
C ALA A 9 -11.01 -5.75 -6.72
N PRO A 10 -11.66 -5.60 -5.55
CA PRO A 10 -10.98 -5.14 -4.33
C PRO A 10 -9.70 -5.93 -4.12
N ASP A 11 -8.61 -5.18 -4.09
CA ASP A 11 -7.28 -5.64 -4.47
C ASP A 11 -6.90 -6.90 -3.65
N PRO A 12 -6.68 -8.09 -4.25
CA PRO A 12 -6.29 -9.30 -3.52
C PRO A 12 -5.08 -9.04 -2.60
N PHE A 13 -4.22 -8.08 -2.97
CA PHE A 13 -3.13 -7.57 -2.16
C PHE A 13 -3.58 -7.06 -0.78
N ILE A 14 -4.69 -6.32 -0.65
CA ILE A 14 -5.20 -5.84 0.66
C ILE A 14 -5.51 -7.03 1.58
N LYS A 15 -6.09 -8.10 1.03
CA LYS A 15 -6.41 -9.31 1.78
C LYS A 15 -5.15 -10.02 2.27
N TYR A 16 -4.13 -10.14 1.40
CA TYR A 16 -2.85 -10.73 1.77
C TYR A 16 -2.10 -9.91 2.82
N PHE A 17 -2.05 -8.59 2.67
CA PHE A 17 -1.38 -7.69 3.63
C PHE A 17 -2.06 -7.72 5.01
N LYS A 18 -3.40 -7.75 5.06
CA LYS A 18 -4.14 -7.90 6.32
C LYS A 18 -3.91 -9.27 6.99
N ALA A 19 -3.89 -10.35 6.20
CA ALA A 19 -3.59 -11.68 6.72
C ALA A 19 -2.16 -11.76 7.28
N LEU A 20 -1.18 -11.27 6.53
CA LEU A 20 0.22 -11.21 6.97
C LEU A 20 0.38 -10.36 8.25
N LYS A 21 -0.30 -9.21 8.33
CA LYS A 21 -0.29 -8.38 9.55
C LYS A 21 -0.80 -9.18 10.75
N LYS A 22 -1.90 -9.91 10.58
CA LYS A 22 -2.49 -10.72 11.65
C LYS A 22 -1.54 -11.82 12.11
N ASP A 23 -0.95 -12.56 11.16
CA ASP A 23 -0.04 -13.68 11.46
C ASP A 23 1.23 -13.18 12.17
N LEU A 24 1.77 -12.06 11.72
CA LEU A 24 2.98 -11.47 12.28
C LEU A 24 2.74 -10.84 13.65
N SER A 25 1.57 -10.22 13.88
CA SER A 25 1.15 -9.74 15.20
C SER A 25 1.04 -10.89 16.19
N SER A 26 0.37 -11.98 15.80
CA SER A 26 0.22 -13.18 16.64
C SER A 26 1.56 -13.86 16.93
N LEU A 27 2.53 -13.79 16.01
CA LEU A 27 3.87 -14.30 16.26
C LEU A 27 4.61 -13.45 17.30
N VAL A 28 4.55 -12.13 17.17
CA VAL A 28 5.16 -11.19 18.13
C VAL A 28 4.55 -11.37 19.52
N GLU A 29 3.22 -11.46 19.62
CA GLU A 29 2.52 -11.70 20.89
C GLU A 29 2.95 -13.02 21.55
N ARG A 30 3.15 -14.09 20.77
CA ARG A 30 3.65 -15.37 21.29
C ARG A 30 5.09 -15.27 21.79
N TYR A 31 5.94 -14.53 21.09
CA TYR A 31 7.30 -14.26 21.56
C TYR A 31 7.29 -13.43 22.85
N ASP A 32 6.51 -12.35 22.91
CA ASP A 32 6.39 -11.53 24.13
C ASP A 32 5.87 -12.35 25.32
N ALA A 33 4.89 -13.24 25.11
CA ALA A 33 4.39 -14.14 26.15
C ALA A 33 5.45 -15.14 26.61
N PHE A 34 6.25 -15.68 25.68
CA PHE A 34 7.36 -16.58 26.00
C PHE A 34 8.42 -15.88 26.86
N PHE A 35 8.80 -14.65 26.51
CA PHE A 35 9.79 -13.88 27.27
C PHE A 35 9.30 -13.45 28.65
N LYS A 36 8.02 -13.08 28.81
CA LYS A 36 7.46 -12.84 30.16
C LYS A 36 7.55 -14.08 31.05
N HIS A 37 7.28 -15.25 30.50
CA HIS A 37 7.41 -16.51 31.24
C HIS A 37 8.89 -16.84 31.57
N GLU A 38 9.85 -16.43 30.73
CA GLU A 38 11.28 -16.55 31.04
C GLU A 38 11.76 -15.50 32.07
N GLU A 39 11.23 -14.28 32.09
CA GLU A 39 11.51 -13.26 33.14
C GLU A 39 11.02 -13.67 34.53
N GLU A 40 9.87 -14.37 34.61
CA GLU A 40 9.34 -14.90 35.86
C GLU A 40 10.22 -16.03 36.44
N PHE A 41 10.94 -16.76 35.59
CA PHE A 41 11.77 -17.90 35.96
C PHE A 41 12.88 -17.55 36.98
N PRO A 42 13.76 -16.54 36.76
CA PRO A 42 14.77 -16.14 37.74
C PRO A 42 14.17 -15.58 39.04
N THR A 43 12.98 -14.96 39.00
CA THR A 43 12.32 -14.48 40.24
C THR A 43 11.83 -15.62 41.15
N LEU A 44 11.63 -16.82 40.59
CA LEU A 44 11.32 -18.04 41.36
C LEU A 44 12.58 -18.63 42.03
N PHE A 45 13.75 -18.52 41.39
CA PHE A 45 15.04 -18.94 41.97
C PHE A 45 15.54 -18.01 43.07
N GLY A 46 15.28 -16.70 42.98
CA GLY A 46 15.60 -15.74 44.05
C GLY A 46 14.83 -15.98 45.36
N LYS A 47 13.75 -16.77 45.31
CA LYS A 47 12.95 -17.17 46.49
C LYS A 47 13.29 -18.58 47.01
N THR A 48 14.17 -19.32 46.33
CA THR A 48 14.53 -20.70 46.69
C THR A 48 16.05 -20.86 46.81
N GLU A 49 16.61 -20.45 47.94
CA GLU A 49 17.94 -20.91 48.42
C GLU A 49 17.90 -22.40 48.84
N LEU A 50 17.47 -23.32 47.96
CA LEU A 50 17.29 -24.74 48.31
C LEU A 50 17.85 -25.74 47.29
N PHE A 51 18.80 -25.32 46.45
CA PHE A 51 19.51 -26.25 45.59
C PHE A 51 20.84 -26.68 46.23
N GLY A 52 20.83 -27.87 46.83
CA GLY A 52 22.04 -28.53 47.32
C GLY A 52 23.06 -28.80 46.20
N PRO A 53 24.30 -29.21 46.56
CA PRO A 53 25.48 -29.21 45.67
C PRO A 53 25.46 -30.23 44.51
N ARG A 54 24.29 -30.80 44.17
CA ARG A 54 24.13 -31.85 43.13
C ARG A 54 23.23 -31.47 41.94
N SER A 55 22.65 -30.27 41.85
CA SER A 55 21.97 -29.82 40.63
C SER A 55 22.96 -29.16 39.67
N GLY A 56 23.36 -29.91 38.64
CA GLY A 56 24.55 -29.68 37.81
C GLY A 56 24.55 -28.52 36.80
N ARG A 57 24.06 -27.32 37.15
CA ARG A 57 24.45 -26.08 36.45
C ARG A 57 24.64 -24.94 37.46
N PRO A 58 25.78 -24.22 37.43
CA PRO A 58 25.97 -23.04 38.27
C PRO A 58 24.83 -22.06 38.03
N LEU A 59 24.21 -21.53 39.09
CA LEU A 59 23.17 -20.51 38.99
C LEU A 59 23.62 -19.32 38.13
N SER A 60 24.91 -18.99 38.18
CA SER A 60 25.54 -17.97 37.33
C SER A 60 25.45 -18.25 35.82
N ALA A 61 25.52 -19.52 35.39
CA ALA A 61 25.37 -19.89 33.98
C ALA A 61 23.91 -19.79 33.53
N VAL A 62 22.96 -20.07 34.42
CA VAL A 62 21.52 -19.89 34.16
C VAL A 62 21.18 -18.40 34.03
N LEU A 63 21.69 -17.57 34.94
CA LEU A 63 21.52 -16.12 34.88
C LEU A 63 22.16 -15.49 33.64
N SER A 64 23.37 -15.93 33.27
CA SER A 64 24.06 -15.47 32.05
C SER A 64 23.28 -15.82 30.77
N ASN A 65 22.69 -17.02 30.69
CA ASN A 65 21.83 -17.41 29.57
C ASN A 65 20.54 -16.58 29.50
N LEU A 66 19.93 -16.26 30.64
CA LEU A 66 18.75 -15.39 30.72
C LEU A 66 19.05 -13.97 30.27
N GLU A 67 20.19 -13.40 30.69
CA GLU A 67 20.63 -12.07 30.26
C GLU A 67 20.88 -12.03 28.74
N GLN A 68 21.44 -13.11 28.19
CA GLN A 68 21.59 -13.26 26.74
C GLN A 68 20.25 -13.39 26.01
N ALA A 69 19.28 -14.10 26.59
CA ALA A 69 17.92 -14.23 26.04
C ALA A 69 17.18 -12.88 26.03
N LEU A 70 17.27 -12.10 27.11
CA LEU A 70 16.71 -10.75 27.20
C LEU A 70 17.31 -9.82 26.13
N LYS A 71 18.63 -9.86 25.93
CA LYS A 71 19.29 -9.07 24.88
C LYS A 71 18.85 -9.47 23.48
N VAL A 72 18.61 -10.76 23.24
CA VAL A 72 18.05 -11.24 21.96
C VAL A 72 16.61 -10.75 21.78
N HIS A 73 15.81 -10.70 22.84
CA HIS A 73 14.46 -10.13 22.82
C HIS A 73 14.44 -8.66 22.46
N GLU A 74 15.26 -7.83 23.12
CA GLU A 74 15.35 -6.38 22.82
C GLU A 74 15.80 -6.14 21.37
N ASN A 75 16.75 -6.93 20.88
CA ASN A 75 17.17 -6.88 19.48
C ASN A 75 16.03 -7.28 18.54
N PHE A 76 15.27 -8.32 18.86
CA PHE A 76 14.10 -8.74 18.09
C PHE A 76 13.03 -7.66 18.05
N GLN A 77 12.71 -7.02 19.19
CA GLN A 77 11.77 -5.90 19.24
C GLN A 77 12.24 -4.73 18.37
N THR A 78 13.53 -4.37 18.45
CA THR A 78 14.12 -3.30 17.63
C THR A 78 14.03 -3.62 16.12
N VAL A 79 14.32 -4.86 15.73
CA VAL A 79 14.20 -5.30 14.33
C VAL A 79 12.73 -5.32 13.90
N ASN A 80 11.83 -5.78 14.76
CA ASN A 80 10.39 -5.78 14.50
C ASN A 80 9.83 -4.36 14.27
N GLU A 81 10.24 -3.40 15.09
CA GLU A 81 9.86 -2.00 14.91
C GLU A 81 10.44 -1.39 13.62
N LYS A 82 11.66 -1.76 13.22
CA LYS A 82 12.30 -1.17 12.04
C LYS A 82 11.90 -1.82 10.71
N TYR A 83 11.67 -3.13 10.69
CA TYR A 83 11.62 -3.89 9.43
C TYR A 83 10.36 -4.75 9.23
N PHE A 84 9.62 -5.08 10.29
CA PHE A 84 8.50 -6.00 10.18
C PHE A 84 7.15 -5.32 10.44
N LEU A 85 6.64 -5.36 11.67
CA LEU A 85 5.26 -4.99 11.95
C LEU A 85 4.96 -3.52 11.61
N LYS A 86 5.79 -2.57 12.06
CA LYS A 86 5.51 -1.14 11.82
C LYS A 86 5.57 -0.74 10.34
N PRO A 87 6.57 -1.17 9.55
CA PRO A 87 6.53 -0.97 8.10
C PRO A 87 5.29 -1.58 7.44
N LEU A 88 4.91 -2.79 7.85
CA LEU A 88 3.73 -3.48 7.33
C LEU A 88 2.43 -2.72 7.65
N GLU A 89 2.32 -2.12 8.83
CA GLU A 89 1.21 -1.26 9.21
C GLU A 89 1.12 0.00 8.35
N LYS A 90 2.25 0.64 8.06
CA LYS A 90 2.30 1.80 7.16
C LYS A 90 1.80 1.43 5.77
N VAL A 91 2.23 0.29 5.23
CA VAL A 91 1.73 -0.20 3.94
C VAL A 91 0.22 -0.44 4.01
N CYS A 92 -0.26 -1.16 5.03
CA CYS A 92 -1.69 -1.42 5.23
C CYS A 92 -2.54 -0.15 5.34
N ALA A 93 -1.98 0.95 5.86
CA ALA A 93 -2.66 2.24 5.95
C ALA A 93 -2.74 2.97 4.60
N ILE A 94 -1.76 2.79 3.70
CA ILE A 94 -1.69 3.47 2.40
C ILE A 94 -2.56 2.77 1.34
N VAL A 95 -2.65 1.44 1.37
CA VAL A 95 -3.37 0.68 0.32
C VAL A 95 -4.83 1.11 0.13
N PRO A 96 -5.63 1.39 1.19
CA PRO A 96 -6.99 1.91 1.02
C PRO A 96 -7.04 3.25 0.28
N SER A 97 -6.09 4.16 0.55
CA SER A 97 -5.99 5.45 -0.15
C SER A 97 -5.68 5.26 -1.64
N ILE A 98 -4.78 4.33 -1.97
CA ILE A 98 -4.49 3.96 -3.37
C ILE A 98 -5.77 3.43 -4.05
N SER A 99 -6.53 2.56 -3.37
CA SER A 99 -7.78 2.04 -3.91
C SER A 99 -8.80 3.15 -4.18
N SER A 100 -8.88 4.18 -3.32
CA SER A 100 -9.74 5.36 -3.54
C SER A 100 -9.35 6.13 -4.81
N LEU A 101 -8.05 6.37 -5.00
CA LEU A 101 -7.53 7.06 -6.18
C LEU A 101 -7.87 6.31 -7.48
N PHE A 102 -7.86 4.98 -7.46
CA PHE A 102 -8.31 4.19 -8.61
C PHE A 102 -9.80 4.36 -8.90
N SER A 103 -10.65 4.38 -7.88
CA SER A 103 -12.08 4.64 -8.05
C SER A 103 -12.34 6.06 -8.59
N GLU A 104 -11.68 7.06 -8.02
CA GLU A 104 -11.77 8.45 -8.50
C GLU A 104 -11.32 8.58 -9.96
N ARG A 105 -10.23 7.91 -10.33
CA ARG A 105 -9.77 7.85 -11.72
C ARG A 105 -10.83 7.25 -12.65
N GLU A 106 -11.47 6.14 -12.25
CA GLU A 106 -12.51 5.53 -13.06
C GLU A 106 -13.71 6.47 -13.28
N ASP A 107 -14.09 7.22 -12.26
CA ASP A 107 -15.20 8.17 -12.38
C ASP A 107 -14.84 9.37 -13.26
N LEU A 108 -13.62 9.91 -13.14
CA LEU A 108 -13.11 10.92 -14.06
C LEU A 108 -13.06 10.44 -15.52
N VAL A 109 -12.66 9.19 -15.75
CA VAL A 109 -12.66 8.59 -17.10
C VAL A 109 -14.09 8.50 -17.66
N LYS A 110 -15.06 8.06 -16.84
CA LYS A 110 -16.48 8.03 -17.26
C LYS A 110 -16.99 9.43 -17.60
N ASP A 111 -16.61 10.44 -16.83
CA ASP A 111 -17.04 11.81 -17.07
C ASP A 111 -16.40 12.43 -18.32
N LEU A 112 -15.12 12.15 -18.57
CA LEU A 112 -14.46 12.50 -19.82
C LEU A 112 -15.14 11.84 -21.03
N ASP A 113 -15.51 10.57 -20.95
CA ASP A 113 -16.24 9.89 -22.01
C ASP A 113 -17.63 10.50 -22.26
N LYS A 114 -18.33 10.93 -21.21
CA LYS A 114 -19.60 11.66 -21.34
C LYS A 114 -19.41 13.00 -22.03
N LEU A 115 -18.39 13.77 -21.64
CA LEU A 115 -18.08 15.07 -22.23
C LEU A 115 -17.69 14.94 -23.70
N LYS A 116 -16.84 13.96 -24.04
CA LYS A 116 -16.48 13.65 -25.43
C LYS A 116 -17.71 13.36 -26.30
N LYS A 117 -18.64 12.55 -25.79
CA LYS A 117 -19.90 12.26 -26.49
C LYS A 117 -20.78 13.50 -26.64
N LYS A 118 -20.84 14.38 -25.63
CA LYS A 118 -21.56 15.66 -25.72
C LYS A 118 -20.93 16.59 -26.75
N GLN A 119 -19.60 16.72 -26.75
CA GLN A 119 -18.87 17.51 -27.74
C GLN A 119 -19.17 17.02 -29.17
N GLN A 120 -19.04 15.71 -29.42
CA GLN A 120 -19.35 15.16 -30.74
C GLN A 120 -20.80 15.43 -31.17
N LYS A 121 -21.76 15.36 -30.24
CA LYS A 121 -23.16 15.70 -30.54
C LYS A 121 -23.32 17.18 -30.90
N MET A 122 -22.70 18.10 -30.16
CA MET A 122 -22.75 19.53 -30.45
C MET A 122 -22.08 19.84 -31.79
N GLU A 123 -20.89 19.30 -32.05
CA GLU A 123 -20.21 19.45 -33.34
C GLU A 123 -21.05 18.93 -34.51
N THR A 124 -21.78 17.83 -34.30
CA THR A 124 -22.68 17.28 -35.33
C THR A 124 -23.90 18.17 -35.54
N MET A 125 -24.46 18.74 -34.47
CA MET A 125 -25.58 19.68 -34.56
C MET A 125 -25.19 21.01 -35.22
N GLU A 126 -23.99 21.52 -34.95
CA GLU A 126 -23.47 22.74 -35.57
C GLU A 126 -22.98 22.54 -37.00
N ARG A 127 -22.75 21.29 -37.43
CA ARG A 127 -22.48 20.90 -38.82
C ARG A 127 -23.72 21.00 -39.72
N THR A 128 -24.37 22.16 -39.73
CA THR A 128 -25.41 22.48 -40.70
C THR A 128 -24.79 22.80 -42.06
N GLY A 129 -25.53 22.56 -43.15
CA GLY A 129 -25.07 22.89 -44.51
C GLY A 129 -24.71 24.38 -44.66
N GLU A 130 -25.40 25.25 -43.92
CA GLU A 130 -25.13 26.70 -43.89
C GLU A 130 -23.79 27.03 -43.22
N ASN A 131 -23.46 26.38 -42.10
CA ASN A 131 -22.19 26.56 -41.40
C ASN A 131 -21.02 25.98 -42.20
N LEU A 132 -21.22 24.86 -42.89
CA LEU A 132 -20.23 24.29 -43.81
C LEU A 132 -19.99 25.21 -45.02
N ALA A 133 -21.03 25.84 -45.56
CA ALA A 133 -20.91 26.81 -46.65
C ALA A 133 -20.19 28.10 -46.20
N LYS A 134 -20.49 28.61 -45.00
CA LYS A 134 -19.77 29.75 -44.39
C LYS A 134 -18.29 29.41 -44.15
N LEU A 135 -17.99 28.23 -43.61
CA LEU A 135 -16.62 27.77 -43.38
C LEU A 135 -15.84 27.61 -44.70
N SER A 136 -16.45 27.02 -45.72
CA SER A 136 -15.86 26.91 -47.07
C SER A 136 -15.53 28.28 -47.65
N LYS A 137 -16.41 29.27 -47.48
CA LYS A 137 -16.17 30.65 -47.92
C LYS A 137 -14.98 31.27 -47.18
N VAL A 138 -14.90 31.12 -45.86
CA VAL A 138 -13.78 31.62 -45.04
C VAL A 138 -12.46 30.97 -45.46
N ILE A 139 -12.42 29.64 -45.61
CA ILE A 139 -11.22 28.91 -46.07
C ILE A 139 -10.79 29.42 -47.46
N ARG A 140 -11.74 29.59 -48.39
CA ARG A 140 -11.45 30.11 -49.73
C ARG A 140 -10.90 31.53 -49.69
N THR A 141 -11.41 32.39 -48.80
CA THR A 141 -10.89 33.75 -48.61
C THR A 141 -9.47 33.74 -48.02
N PHE A 142 -9.19 32.89 -47.03
CA PHE A 142 -7.85 32.74 -46.44
C PHE A 142 -6.83 32.15 -47.42
N CYS A 143 -7.21 31.17 -48.23
CA CYS A 143 -6.33 30.60 -49.27
C CYS A 143 -6.01 31.58 -50.41
N ILE A 144 -6.83 32.63 -50.61
CA ILE A 144 -6.53 33.69 -51.57
C ILE A 144 -5.57 34.74 -50.96
N THR A 145 -5.50 34.85 -49.62
CA THR A 145 -4.67 35.88 -48.94
C THR A 145 -3.28 35.40 -48.53
N ILE A 146 -2.98 34.10 -48.63
CA ILE A 146 -1.61 33.59 -48.50
C ILE A 146 -1.10 33.33 -49.91
N PRO A 147 -0.19 34.17 -50.46
CA PRO A 147 0.45 33.85 -51.72
C PRO A 147 1.21 32.53 -51.52
N CYS A 148 0.97 31.56 -52.40
CA CYS A 148 1.91 30.44 -52.54
C CYS A 148 3.28 31.05 -52.87
N VAL A 149 4.17 31.08 -51.89
CA VAL A 149 5.59 31.28 -52.14
C VAL A 149 6.09 29.96 -52.71
N CYS A 150 5.94 29.81 -54.02
CA CYS A 150 6.65 28.79 -54.78
C CYS A 150 8.13 29.20 -54.76
N HIS A 151 8.96 28.42 -54.06
CA HIS A 151 10.41 28.41 -54.25
C HIS A 151 10.77 27.50 -55.42
#